data_AF-A0AAI9ZHM2-F1
#
_entry.id   AF-A0AAI9ZHM2-F1
#
_cell.length_a   1.000
_cell.length_b   1.000
_cell.length_c   1.000
_cell.angle_alpha   90.00
_cell.angle_beta   90.00
_cell.angle_gamma   90.00
#
_symmetry.space_group_name_H-M   'P 1'
#
loop_
_entity.id
_entity.type
_entity.pdbx_description
1 polymer ?
#
loop_
_entity_poly.entity_id
_entity_poly.type
_entity_poly.pdbx_seq_one_letter_code
_entity_poly.pdbx_strand_id
1 'polypeptide(L)'
;MKLSKVIPALFHLSLSATCYAAKSFSASNLYYAAGLNTQQQTTLFQGLQSAGIKVLRVWLDGQSGSEKGTTLEDFNSLQGDSPDAWDDTVLSRLDNFMVHAHEYGIKLLVSVHSYPIECCKATVH
;
A
#
# COMPACT_ATOMS: atom_id res chain seq x y z
N MET A 1 -37.59 -25.40 -48.30
CA MET A 1 -37.22 -25.56 -46.87
C MET A 1 -36.78 -24.20 -46.32
N LYS A 2 -37.28 -23.82 -45.14
CA LYS A 2 -37.23 -22.48 -44.55
C LYS A 2 -35.83 -22.20 -43.97
N LEU A 3 -35.04 -21.34 -44.62
CA LEU A 3 -33.65 -21.02 -44.22
C LEU A 3 -33.48 -19.60 -43.63
N SER A 4 -34.55 -18.96 -43.15
CA SER A 4 -34.52 -17.53 -42.78
C SER A 4 -34.63 -17.23 -41.28
N LYS A 5 -34.57 -18.22 -40.38
CA LYS A 5 -34.87 -18.01 -38.94
C LYS A 5 -33.70 -18.12 -37.96
N VAL A 6 -32.46 -18.35 -38.41
CA VAL A 6 -31.34 -18.68 -37.49
C VAL A 6 -30.46 -17.47 -37.13
N ILE A 7 -30.65 -16.32 -37.80
CA ILE A 7 -29.76 -15.16 -37.65
C ILE A 7 -29.97 -14.35 -36.34
N PRO A 8 -31.17 -14.19 -35.75
CA PRO A 8 -31.33 -13.29 -34.59
C PRO A 8 -30.86 -13.89 -33.25
N ALA A 9 -30.59 -15.20 -33.19
CA ALA A 9 -30.19 -15.87 -31.94
C ALA A 9 -28.69 -15.69 -31.61
N LEU A 10 -27.84 -15.49 -32.63
CA LEU A 10 -26.40 -15.33 -32.44
C LEU A 10 -25.96 -13.91 -32.04
N PHE A 11 -26.84 -12.92 -32.19
CA PHE A 11 -26.56 -11.52 -31.84
C PHE A 11 -26.83 -11.17 -30.36
N HIS A 12 -27.51 -12.05 -29.61
CA HIS A 12 -27.81 -11.82 -28.20
C HIS A 12 -26.77 -12.39 -27.24
N LEU A 13 -25.82 -13.23 -27.71
CA LEU A 13 -24.86 -13.91 -26.83
C LEU A 13 -23.53 -13.15 -26.67
N SER A 14 -23.33 -12.03 -27.36
CA SER A 14 -22.07 -11.29 -27.37
C SER A 14 -21.95 -10.18 -26.32
N LEU A 15 -22.99 -9.92 -25.51
CA LEU A 15 -23.06 -8.74 -24.64
C LEU A 15 -22.67 -8.98 -23.15
N SER A 16 -22.15 -10.15 -22.80
CA SER A 16 -21.84 -10.51 -21.40
C SER A 16 -20.38 -10.85 -21.17
N ALA A 17 -19.46 -10.28 -21.96
CA ALA A 17 -18.05 -10.24 -21.58
C ALA A 17 -17.88 -9.11 -20.55
N THR A 18 -18.14 -9.40 -19.27
CA THR A 18 -17.63 -8.59 -18.16
C THR A 18 -16.11 -8.71 -18.17
N CYS A 19 -15.43 -7.79 -18.85
CA CYS A 19 -14.00 -7.62 -18.65
C CYS A 19 -13.79 -7.20 -17.19
N TYR A 20 -13.20 -8.07 -16.37
CA TYR A 20 -12.66 -7.67 -15.08
C TYR A 20 -11.49 -6.73 -15.38
N ALA A 21 -11.74 -5.43 -15.37
CA ALA A 21 -10.68 -4.45 -15.44
C ALA A 21 -9.79 -4.66 -14.21
N ALA A 22 -8.53 -5.04 -14.43
CA ALA A 22 -7.54 -5.06 -13.37
C ALA A 22 -7.52 -3.67 -12.73
N LYS A 23 -7.70 -3.59 -11.41
CA LYS A 23 -7.58 -2.32 -10.69
C LYS A 23 -6.12 -1.90 -10.71
N SER A 24 -5.71 -1.19 -11.75
CA SER A 24 -4.40 -0.56 -11.83
C SER A 24 -4.36 0.65 -10.91
N PHE A 25 -3.26 0.81 -10.17
CA PHE A 25 -3.06 1.91 -9.25
C PHE A 25 -1.63 2.41 -9.29
N SER A 26 -1.46 3.71 -9.04
CA SER A 26 -0.14 4.28 -8.77
C SER A 26 0.22 4.07 -7.30
N ALA A 27 1.46 3.69 -7.05
CA ALA A 27 1.99 3.39 -5.73
C ALA A 27 3.33 4.07 -5.48
N SER A 28 3.65 4.31 -4.20
CA SER A 28 4.95 4.83 -3.76
C SER A 28 5.53 4.00 -2.62
N ASN A 29 6.78 4.27 -2.25
CA ASN A 29 7.56 3.54 -1.24
C ASN A 29 8.11 4.55 -0.20
N LEU A 30 7.98 4.23 1.08
CA LEU A 30 8.45 5.05 2.21
C LEU A 30 9.12 4.18 3.27
N TYR A 31 10.38 4.46 3.61
CA TYR A 31 11.19 3.59 4.48
C TYR A 31 11.15 3.97 5.97
N TYR A 32 10.59 5.13 6.31
CA TYR A 32 10.67 5.74 7.65
C TYR A 32 9.28 6.13 8.21
N ALA A 33 8.25 5.33 7.92
CA ALA A 33 6.88 5.66 8.31
C ALA A 33 6.72 5.86 9.83
N ALA A 34 7.37 5.02 10.63
CA ALA A 34 7.34 5.08 12.10
C ALA A 34 8.15 6.25 12.70
N GLY A 35 8.95 6.94 11.89
CA GLY A 35 9.70 8.13 12.31
C GLY A 35 9.02 9.46 11.96
N LEU A 36 7.89 9.43 11.26
CA LEU A 36 7.18 10.65 10.86
C LEU A 36 6.23 11.13 11.96
N ASN A 37 6.36 12.39 12.35
CA ASN A 37 5.36 13.05 13.18
C ASN A 37 4.08 13.37 12.38
N THR A 38 2.99 13.69 13.08
CA THR A 38 1.66 13.91 12.46
C THR A 38 1.66 14.98 11.36
N GLN A 39 2.47 16.04 11.49
CA GLN A 39 2.52 17.12 10.50
C GLN A 39 3.22 16.68 9.21
N GLN A 40 4.30 15.90 9.34
CA GLN A 40 4.99 15.28 8.21
C GLN A 40 4.11 14.23 7.53
N GLN A 41 3.40 13.41 8.31
CA GLN A 41 2.41 12.45 7.80
C GLN A 41 1.32 13.17 7.00
N THR A 42 0.76 14.26 7.54
CA THR A 42 -0.26 15.07 6.86
C THR A 42 0.25 15.59 5.51
N THR A 43 1.46 16.18 5.50
CA THR A 43 2.06 16.74 4.28
C THR A 43 2.30 15.64 3.23
N LEU A 44 2.81 14.48 3.67
CA LEU A 44 3.00 13.32 2.82
C LEU A 44 1.67 12.86 2.21
N PHE A 45 0.65 12.61 3.03
CA PHE A 45 -0.62 12.06 2.56
C PHE A 45 -1.39 13.03 1.68
N GLN A 46 -1.36 14.33 1.97
CA GLN A 46 -1.90 15.36 1.07
C GLN A 46 -1.17 15.37 -0.28
N GLY A 47 0.15 15.25 -0.28
CA GLY A 47 0.95 15.15 -1.51
C GLY A 47 0.62 13.91 -2.32
N LEU A 48 0.52 12.75 -1.67
CA LEU A 48 0.15 11.48 -2.31
C LEU A 48 -1.28 11.51 -2.88
N GLN A 49 -2.23 12.05 -2.11
CA GLN A 49 -3.61 12.22 -2.54
C GLN A 49 -3.71 13.15 -3.75
N SER A 50 -3.00 14.28 -3.73
CA SER A 50 -2.94 15.25 -4.83
C SER A 50 -2.29 14.66 -6.09
N ALA A 51 -1.30 13.79 -5.92
CA ALA A 51 -0.65 13.05 -7.01
C ALA A 51 -1.49 11.85 -7.52
N GLY A 52 -2.66 11.58 -6.94
CA GLY A 52 -3.52 10.46 -7.32
C GLY A 52 -3.00 9.08 -6.93
N ILE A 53 -2.00 9.01 -6.03
CA ILE A 53 -1.43 7.76 -5.53
C ILE A 53 -2.45 7.09 -4.59
N LYS A 54 -2.62 5.77 -4.73
CA LYS A 54 -3.60 4.99 -3.96
C LYS A 54 -2.97 4.02 -2.97
N VAL A 55 -1.72 3.64 -3.18
CA VAL A 55 -1.02 2.65 -2.36
C VAL A 55 0.35 3.18 -1.95
N LEU A 56 0.69 3.01 -0.68
CA LEU A 56 2.00 3.34 -0.14
C LEU A 56 2.59 2.10 0.52
N ARG A 57 3.78 1.67 0.08
CA ARG A 57 4.53 0.61 0.74
C ARG A 57 5.42 1.22 1.82
N VAL A 58 5.40 0.62 3.01
CA VAL A 58 6.15 1.07 4.18
C VAL A 58 7.06 -0.02 4.72
N TRP A 59 8.19 0.37 5.31
CA TRP A 59 9.11 -0.52 6.00
C TRP A 59 9.20 -0.15 7.48
N LEU A 60 9.52 -1.13 8.31
CA LEU A 60 9.62 -1.00 9.77
C LEU A 60 11.02 -1.35 10.30
N ASP A 61 12.03 -1.22 9.43
CA ASP A 61 13.43 -1.29 9.85
C ASP A 61 13.77 0.02 10.57
N GLY A 62 14.47 -0.11 11.70
CA GLY A 62 14.80 1.02 12.56
C GLY A 62 15.59 2.09 11.83
N GLN A 63 15.27 3.35 12.10
CA GLN A 63 15.93 4.48 11.47
C GLN A 63 16.13 5.62 12.45
N SER A 64 17.27 6.29 12.33
CA SER A 64 17.66 7.43 13.16
C SER A 64 18.17 8.60 12.32
N GLY A 65 18.02 9.81 12.84
CA GLY A 65 18.56 11.03 12.24
C GLY A 65 17.66 11.65 11.17
N SER A 66 18.23 12.01 10.02
CA SER A 66 17.51 12.69 8.94
C SER A 66 17.58 11.91 7.64
N GLU A 67 16.43 11.62 7.04
CA GLU A 67 16.32 10.94 5.75
C GLU A 67 15.75 11.89 4.70
N LYS A 68 16.48 12.08 3.59
CA LYS A 68 16.07 12.96 2.48
C LYS A 68 15.62 14.37 2.93
N GLY A 69 16.27 14.92 3.95
CA GLY A 69 15.95 16.23 4.51
C GLY A 69 14.75 16.26 5.47
N THR A 70 14.18 15.10 5.81
CA THR A 70 13.14 14.96 6.83
C THR A 70 13.79 14.53 8.14
N THR A 71 13.67 15.34 9.19
CA THR A 71 14.08 14.95 10.54
C THR A 71 13.09 13.93 11.09
N LEU A 72 13.58 12.77 11.52
CA LEU A 72 12.76 11.68 12.03
C LEU A 72 12.81 11.64 13.55
N GLU A 73 11.73 11.15 14.15
CA GLU A 73 11.78 10.65 15.52
C GLU A 73 12.42 9.27 15.50
N ASP A 74 13.63 9.17 16.05
CA ASP A 74 14.38 7.91 16.10
C ASP A 74 13.50 6.76 16.61
N PHE A 75 13.61 5.61 15.93
CA PHE A 75 12.89 4.39 16.26
C PHE A 75 13.75 3.16 15.97
N ASN A 76 13.58 2.12 16.80
CA ASN A 76 14.25 0.84 16.60
C ASN A 76 13.56 0.02 15.50
N SER A 77 14.19 -1.06 15.06
CA SER A 77 13.50 -2.04 14.22
C SER A 77 12.34 -2.68 14.97
N LEU A 78 11.28 -3.03 14.25
CA LEU A 78 10.10 -3.67 14.84
C LEU A 78 10.44 -4.95 15.63
N GLN A 79 11.37 -5.75 15.12
CA GLN A 79 11.87 -6.94 15.80
C GLN A 79 13.34 -6.72 16.17
N GLY A 80 13.66 -6.95 17.44
CA GLY A 80 15.03 -6.90 17.97
C GLY A 80 15.81 -8.19 17.73
N ASP A 81 16.72 -8.52 18.65
CA ASP A 81 17.68 -9.62 18.48
C ASP A 81 17.09 -11.03 18.63
N SER A 82 15.81 -11.17 18.94
CA SER A 82 15.15 -12.47 19.10
C SER A 82 13.76 -12.51 18.45
N PRO A 83 13.25 -13.72 18.12
CA PRO A 83 11.92 -13.89 17.52
C PRO A 83 10.77 -13.27 18.34
N ASP A 84 10.94 -13.18 19.66
CA ASP A 84 9.92 -12.70 20.60
C ASP A 84 10.13 -11.24 21.04
N ALA A 85 11.22 -10.61 20.60
CA ALA A 85 11.55 -9.22 20.95
C ALA A 85 10.87 -8.24 20.00
N TRP A 86 9.58 -7.97 20.23
CA TRP A 86 8.80 -6.97 19.48
C TRP A 86 8.85 -5.60 20.15
N ASP A 87 9.00 -4.53 19.38
CA ASP A 87 8.91 -3.15 19.87
C ASP A 87 7.48 -2.60 19.70
N ASP A 88 6.72 -2.60 20.79
CA ASP A 88 5.35 -2.07 20.85
C ASP A 88 5.26 -0.58 20.49
N THR A 89 6.35 0.17 20.65
CA THR A 89 6.39 1.59 20.28
C THR A 89 6.27 1.74 18.76
N VAL A 90 6.98 0.91 18.01
CA VAL A 90 6.94 0.90 16.54
C VAL A 90 5.56 0.47 16.05
N LEU A 91 4.95 -0.53 16.70
CA LEU A 91 3.58 -0.96 16.41
C LEU A 91 2.56 0.16 16.64
N SER A 92 2.64 0.85 17.78
CA SER A 92 1.73 1.96 18.09
C SER A 92 1.87 3.14 17.11
N ARG A 93 3.11 3.46 16.71
CA ARG A 93 3.38 4.49 15.70
C ARG A 93 2.85 4.08 14.33
N LEU A 94 3.00 2.81 13.95
CA LEU A 94 2.40 2.27 12.72
C LEU A 94 0.88 2.34 12.77
N ASP A 95 0.24 1.95 13.87
CA ASP A 95 -1.21 2.05 14.02
C ASP A 95 -1.71 3.48 13.80
N ASN A 96 -1.03 4.46 14.40
CA ASN A 96 -1.36 5.88 14.19
C ASN A 96 -1.18 6.30 12.72
N PHE A 97 -0.11 5.83 12.08
CA PHE A 97 0.15 6.07 10.66
C PHE A 97 -0.93 5.43 9.76
N MET A 98 -1.40 4.23 10.09
CA MET A 98 -2.48 3.55 9.36
C MET A 98 -3.81 4.28 9.48
N VAL A 99 -4.13 4.78 10.68
CA VAL A 99 -5.34 5.58 10.91
C VAL A 99 -5.30 6.86 10.06
N HIS A 100 -4.20 7.60 10.10
CA HIS A 100 -4.05 8.80 9.28
C HIS A 100 -4.11 8.48 7.78
N ALA A 101 -3.39 7.45 7.30
CA ALA A 101 -3.43 7.07 5.89
C ALA A 101 -4.85 6.74 5.40
N HIS A 102 -5.64 6.10 6.25
CA HIS A 102 -7.03 5.76 5.95
C HIS A 102 -7.91 7.01 5.76
N GLU A 103 -7.70 8.08 6.53
CA GLU A 103 -8.43 9.35 6.37
C GLU A 103 -8.22 9.98 4.97
N TYR A 104 -7.04 9.78 4.37
CA TYR A 104 -6.71 10.27 3.03
C TYR A 104 -7.06 9.28 1.90
N GLY A 105 -7.61 8.10 2.24
CA GLY A 105 -7.97 7.06 1.28
C GLY A 105 -6.76 6.33 0.68
N ILE A 106 -5.64 6.31 1.39
CA ILE A 106 -4.40 5.63 0.98
C ILE A 106 -4.35 4.25 1.64
N LYS A 107 -4.03 3.21 0.85
CA LYS A 107 -3.83 1.85 1.34
C LYS A 107 -2.35 1.58 1.60
N LEU A 108 -2.05 0.77 2.61
CA LEU A 108 -0.68 0.49 3.02
C LEU A 108 -0.27 -0.95 2.71
N LEU A 109 0.96 -1.11 2.22
CA LEU A 109 1.65 -2.39 2.13
C LEU A 109 2.79 -2.38 3.14
N VAL A 110 2.68 -3.16 4.22
CA VAL A 110 3.65 -3.15 5.30
C VAL A 110 4.69 -4.25 5.09
N SER A 111 5.96 -3.86 4.99
CA SER A 111 7.13 -4.74 4.96
C SER A 111 7.72 -4.78 6.36
N VAL A 112 7.62 -5.93 7.03
CA VAL A 112 8.12 -6.13 8.40
C VAL A 112 9.64 -6.16 8.45
N HIS A 113 10.28 -6.66 7.40
CA HIS A 113 11.73 -6.77 7.27
C HIS A 113 12.20 -6.30 5.89
N SER A 114 13.41 -5.74 5.83
CA SER A 114 14.11 -5.39 4.57
C SER A 114 14.84 -6.56 3.90
N TYR A 115 15.07 -7.67 4.61
CA TYR A 115 15.62 -8.89 4.00
C TYR A 115 14.59 -9.60 3.11
N PRO A 116 15.00 -10.28 2.03
CA PRO A 116 14.09 -11.03 1.17
C PRO A 116 13.60 -12.29 1.88
N ILE A 117 12.67 -12.13 2.80
CA ILE A 117 11.73 -13.18 3.18
C ILE A 117 10.52 -12.92 2.29
N GLU A 118 10.34 -13.78 1.30
CA GLU A 118 9.35 -13.66 0.25
C GLU A 118 7.93 -13.74 0.84
N CYS A 119 7.39 -12.62 1.33
CA CYS A 119 6.00 -12.52 1.75
C CYS A 119 5.48 -11.13 1.38
N CYS A 120 4.41 -11.11 0.58
CA CYS A 120 3.71 -9.92 0.07
C CYS A 120 4.23 -9.28 -1.24
N LYS A 121 4.80 -10.06 -2.17
CA LYS A 121 4.64 -9.70 -3.60
C LYS A 121 3.18 -9.96 -4.00
N ALA A 122 2.34 -8.94 -3.91
CA ALA A 122 1.05 -8.94 -4.60
C ALA A 122 1.31 -8.80 -6.10
N THR A 123 1.60 -9.93 -6.76
CA THR A 123 1.61 -10.03 -8.22
C THR A 123 0.16 -9.90 -8.69
N VAL A 124 -0.17 -8.79 -9.33
CA VAL A 124 -1.44 -8.64 -10.05
C VAL A 124 -1.28 -9.41 -11.35
N HIS A 125 -1.89 -10.59 -11.42
CA HIS A 125 -2.12 -11.33 -12.67
C HIS A 125 -3.32 -10.73 -13.42
#